data_AF-A0A9X0CD40-F1
#
_entry.id   AF-A0A9X0CD40-F1
#
_cell.length_a   1.000
_cell.length_b   1.000
_cell.length_c   1.000
_cell.angle_alpha   90.00
_cell.angle_beta   90.00
_cell.angle_gamma   90.00
#
_symmetry.space_group_name_H-M   'P 1'
#
loop_
_entity.id
_entity.type
_entity.pdbx_description
1 polymer ?
#
loop_
_entity_poly.entity_id
_entity_poly.type
_entity_poly.pdbx_seq_one_letter_code
_entity_poly.pdbx_strand_id
1 'polypeptide(L)' 'MQYNYVLSAGLDVGLALCTIVIFLCLNLTDTNFPEWWGTNIASGTLDVTDAAIRAPLAEGETFGPTKW' A
#
# COMPACT_ATOMS: atom_id res chain seq x y z
N MET A 1 -29.64 -6.78 2.64
CA MET A 1 -28.61 -5.97 3.34
C MET A 1 -28.04 -6.63 4.60
N GLN A 2 -28.69 -7.62 5.22
CA GLN A 2 -28.21 -8.22 6.48
C GLN A 2 -26.92 -9.06 6.34
N TYR A 3 -26.76 -9.79 5.23
CA TYR A 3 -25.58 -10.64 5.00
C TYR A 3 -24.29 -9.86 4.71
N ASN A 4 -24.37 -8.73 3.98
CA ASN A 4 -23.20 -7.88 3.71
C ASN A 4 -22.67 -7.20 4.97
N TYR A 5 -23.55 -6.85 5.91
CA TYR A 5 -23.14 -6.25 7.17
C TYR A 5 -22.35 -7.24 8.03
N VAL A 6 -22.84 -8.47 8.15
CA VAL A 6 -22.16 -9.54 8.91
C VAL A 6 -20.83 -9.91 8.24
N LEU A 7 -20.78 -9.99 6.91
CA LEU A 7 -19.54 -10.23 6.17
C LEU A 7 -18.54 -9.09 6.36
N SER A 8 -18.98 -7.83 6.25
CA SER A 8 -18.12 -6.66 6.46
C SER A 8 -17.58 -6.59 7.89
N ALA A 9 -18.41 -6.86 8.89
CA ALA A 9 -17.99 -6.91 10.28
C ALA A 9 -17.03 -8.09 10.53
N GLY A 10 -17.27 -9.24 9.91
CA GLY A 10 -16.37 -10.39 9.97
C GLY A 10 -15.01 -10.12 9.33
N LEU A 11 -14.97 -9.38 8.22
CA LEU A 11 -13.73 -8.96 7.56
C LEU A 11 -12.90 -8.01 8.45
N ASP A 12 -13.55 -7.06 9.11
CA ASP A 12 -12.88 -6.08 9.99
C ASP A 12 -12.32 -6.75 11.25
N VAL A 13 -13.12 -7.60 11.91
CA VAL A 13 -12.65 -8.37 13.07
C VAL A 13 -11.57 -9.37 12.68
N GLY A 14 -11.69 -10.02 11.52
CA GLY A 14 -10.69 -10.94 10.99
C GLY A 14 -9.36 -10.24 10.69
N LEU A 15 -9.40 -9.04 10.11
CA LEU A 15 -8.22 -8.20 9.90
C LEU A 15 -7.53 -7.90 11.24
N ALA A 16 -8.28 -7.37 12.21
CA ALA A 16 -7.73 -7.00 13.51
C ALA A 16 -7.08 -8.20 14.23
N LEU A 17 -7.72 -9.37 14.20
CA LEU A 17 -7.17 -10.59 14.81
C LEU A 17 -5.89 -11.05 14.11
N CYS A 18 -5.89 -11.10 12.77
CA CYS A 18 -4.71 -11.46 12.00
C CYS A 18 -3.53 -10.52 12.26
N THR A 19 -3.77 -9.20 12.36
CA THR A 19 -2.73 -8.22 12.70
C THR A 19 -2.11 -8.51 14.06
N ILE A 20 -2.92 -8.79 15.09
CA ILE A 20 -2.43 -9.12 16.43
C ILE A 20 -1.59 -10.41 16.40
N VAL A 21 -2.04 -11.44 15.70
CA VAL A 21 -1.32 -12.72 15.59
C VAL A 21 0.03 -12.53 14.90
N ILE A 22 0.07 -11.83 13.75
CA ILE A 22 1.32 -11.56 13.02
C ILE A 22 2.29 -10.75 13.90
N PHE A 23 1.79 -9.71 14.58
CA PHE A 23 2.60 -8.89 15.48
C PHE A 23 3.21 -9.73 16.62
N LEU A 24 2.41 -10.56 17.27
CA LEU A 24 2.86 -11.43 18.35
C LEU A 24 3.91 -12.44 17.86
N CYS A 25 3.66 -13.08 16.71
CA CYS A 25 4.59 -14.04 16.10
C CYS A 25 5.94 -13.39 15.76
N LEU A 26 5.94 -12.19 15.20
CA LEU A 26 7.19 -11.49 14.86
C LEU A 26 7.96 -11.03 16.11
N ASN A 27 7.27 -10.48 17.12
CA ASN A 27 7.93 -9.96 18.32
C ASN A 27 8.42 -11.06 19.28
N LEU A 28 7.69 -12.17 19.43
CA LEU A 28 8.08 -13.23 20.38
C LEU A 28 9.15 -14.18 19.83
N THR A 29 9.29 -14.28 18.50
CA THR A 29 10.20 -15.24 17.87
C THR A 29 11.57 -14.65 17.55
N ASP A 30 11.87 -13.41 18.00
CA ASP A 30 13.11 -12.66 17.70
C ASP A 30 13.57 -12.81 16.24
N THR A 31 12.59 -12.86 15.33
CA THR A 31 12.82 -13.21 13.93
C THR A 31 13.22 -11.97 13.17
N ASN A 32 14.34 -12.06 12.45
CA ASN A 32 14.74 -11.01 11.53
C ASN A 32 13.62 -10.76 10.51
N PHE A 33 13.28 -9.49 10.31
CA PHE A 33 12.22 -9.10 9.39
C PHE A 33 12.51 -9.64 7.98
N PRO A 34 11.53 -10.25 7.30
CA PRO A 34 11.78 -10.95 6.04
C PRO A 34 12.16 -9.97 4.93
N GLU A 35 13.25 -10.25 4.23
CA GLU A 35 13.64 -9.53 3.02
C GLU A 35 12.89 -10.11 1.81
N TRP A 36 11.90 -9.38 1.32
CA TRP A 36 11.17 -9.70 0.08
C TRP A 36 10.89 -8.45 -0.75
N TRP A 37 10.31 -8.63 -1.95
CA TRP A 37 10.03 -7.57 -2.92
C TRP A 37 9.43 -6.29 -2.28
N GLY A 38 8.42 -6.42 -1.43
CA GLY A 38 7.74 -5.28 -0.80
C GLY A 38 8.54 -4.56 0.30
N THR A 39 9.69 -5.09 0.73
CA THR A 39 10.51 -4.53 1.82
C THR A 39 11.82 -3.95 1.32
N ASN A 40 12.38 -4.53 0.27
CA ASN A 40 13.69 -4.12 -0.29
C ASN A 40 13.56 -3.03 -1.37
N ILE A 41 12.43 -2.97 -2.09
CA ILE A 41 12.34 -2.18 -3.32
C ILE A 41 11.85 -0.75 -3.10
N ALA A 42 11.25 -0.47 -1.93
CA ALA A 42 10.75 0.85 -1.59
C ALA A 42 11.86 1.94 -1.71
N SER A 43 13.08 1.65 -1.27
CA SER A 43 14.21 2.60 -1.31
C SER A 43 14.79 2.81 -2.70
N GLY A 44 14.68 1.83 -3.60
CA GLY A 44 15.19 1.90 -4.97
C GLY A 44 14.19 2.46 -5.99
N THR A 45 12.98 2.81 -5.56
CA THR A 45 11.94 3.32 -6.46
C THR A 45 12.21 4.79 -6.83
N LEU A 46 11.89 5.16 -8.06
CA LEU A 46 12.07 6.53 -8.58
C LEU A 46 11.34 7.61 -7.75
N ASP A 47 10.26 7.23 -7.07
CA ASP A 47 9.52 8.09 -6.14
C ASP A 47 10.33 8.47 -4.89
N VAL A 48 11.15 7.55 -4.37
CA VAL A 48 11.98 7.80 -3.18
C VAL A 48 13.29 8.49 -3.56
N THR A 49 13.82 8.20 -4.75
CA THR A 49 15.07 8.81 -5.23
C THR A 49 14.87 10.20 -5.86
N ASP A 50 13.64 10.73 -5.86
CA ASP A 50 13.24 12.01 -6.46
C ASP A 50 13.73 12.18 -7.92
N ALA A 51 14.01 11.05 -8.58
CA ALA A 51 14.42 10.95 -9.97
C ALA A 51 13.23 10.61 -10.87
N ALA A 52 12.02 10.55 -10.31
CA ALA A 52 10.79 10.41 -11.04
C ALA A 52 10.68 11.55 -12.05
N ILE A 53 10.76 11.20 -13.33
CA ILE A 53 10.62 12.15 -14.43
C ILE A 53 9.20 12.71 -14.37
N ARG A 54 9.07 13.88 -13.77
CA ARG A 54 7.92 14.75 -13.99
C ARG A 54 8.14 15.36 -15.36
N ALA A 55 7.29 15.05 -16.33
CA ALA A 55 7.19 15.85 -17.53
C ALA A 55 6.30 17.05 -17.17
N PRO A 56 6.85 18.21 -16.76
CA PRO A 56 6.04 19.39 -16.56
C PRO A 56 5.43 19.78 -17.92
N LEU A 57 4.16 20.14 -17.91
CA LEU A 57 3.52 20.70 -19.09
C LEU A 57 4.22 22.00 -19.44
N ALA A 58 4.46 22.22 -20.72
CA ALA A 58 4.88 23.53 -21.17
C ALA A 58 3.78 24.56 -20.83
N GLU A 59 4.17 25.82 -20.70
CA GLU A 59 3.25 26.90 -20.36
C GLU A 59 2.12 26.98 -21.41
N GLY A 60 0.88 26.61 -21.00
CA GLY A 60 -0.30 26.59 -21.86
C GLY A 60 -0.76 25.20 -22.35
N GLU A 61 -0.05 24.13 -22.03
CA GLU A 61 -0.53 22.76 -22.29
C GLU A 61 -1.55 22.34 -21.22
N THR A 62 -2.54 21.54 -21.60
CA THR A 62 -3.51 20.94 -20.69
C THR A 62 -3.54 19.42 -20.87
N PHE A 63 -3.64 18.66 -19.78
CA PHE A 63 -3.91 17.23 -19.87
C PHE A 63 -5.36 16.97 -20.26
N GLY A 64 -5.56 16.11 -21.25
CA GLY A 64 -6.88 15.67 -21.71
C GLY A 64 -7.41 16.43 -22.93
N PRO A 65 -8.48 15.92 -23.55
CA PRO A 65 -9.07 16.53 -24.74
C PRO A 65 -9.82 17.82 -24.40
N THR A 66 -9.76 18.82 -25.29
CA THR A 66 -10.45 20.10 -25.11
C THR A 66 -11.98 19.99 -25.23
N LYS A 67 -12.48 18.88 -25.78
CA LYS A 67 -13.90 18.49 -25.75
C LYS A 67 -14.02 16.98 -25.57
N TRP A 68 -14.99 16.58 -24.76
CA TRP A 68 -15.44 15.21 -24.55
C TRP A 68 -16.34 14.72 -25.68
#